data_AF-A0A379IZP4-F1
#
_entry.id   AF-A0A379IZP4-F1
#
_cell.length_a   1.000
_cell.length_b   1.000
_cell.length_c   1.000
_cell.angle_alpha   90.00
_cell.angle_beta   90.00
_cell.angle_gamma   90.00
#
_symmetry.space_group_name_H-M   'P 1'
#
loop_
_entity.id
_entity.type
_entity.pdbx_description
1 polymer ?
#
loop_
_entity_poly.entity_id
_entity_poly.type
_entity_poly.pdbx_seq_one_letter_code
_entity_poly.pdbx_strand_id
1 'polypeptide(L)'
;MKKNLLALFAASAVVFASSAMAAPTEIESGKEITTTNCTILGDTVKLNLSKGVRGAYNCDETRNAINVGACHETGSRSSTLVCAQIGVAANGTDPVFNDAACAGQPAGTVIPVANPSYRGYRASSTGGSVGAQSLSANCGDGVPEAQLVNFQ
;
A
#
# COMPACT_ATOMS: atom_id res chain seq x y z
N MET A 1 9.47 62.19 -18.09
CA MET A 1 8.81 61.33 -17.07
C MET A 1 8.12 60.16 -17.76
N LYS A 2 8.11 58.97 -17.13
CA LYS A 2 7.60 57.64 -17.60
C LYS A 2 8.74 56.74 -18.14
N LYS A 3 9.51 56.09 -17.25
CA LYS A 3 9.30 54.77 -16.61
C LYS A 3 9.33 53.61 -17.63
N ASN A 4 10.43 52.85 -17.64
CA ASN A 4 10.47 51.44 -18.07
C ASN A 4 11.50 50.72 -17.18
N LEU A 5 11.01 50.04 -16.15
CA LEU A 5 11.79 49.34 -15.14
C LEU A 5 11.13 47.98 -14.95
N LEU A 6 11.43 47.03 -15.84
CA LEU A 6 10.90 45.66 -15.80
C LEU A 6 11.88 44.73 -16.54
N ALA A 7 12.91 44.25 -15.84
CA ALA A 7 13.73 43.13 -16.31
C ALA A 7 14.44 42.44 -15.14
N LEU A 8 13.67 42.01 -14.14
CA LEU A 8 14.17 41.09 -13.10
C LEU A 8 12.99 40.23 -12.64
N PHE A 9 12.62 39.25 -13.47
CA PHE A 9 11.84 38.11 -13.00
C PHE A 9 12.76 36.91 -12.95
N ALA A 10 13.08 36.55 -11.70
CA ALA A 10 13.76 35.34 -11.31
C ALA A 10 13.14 34.13 -12.01
N ALA A 11 13.96 33.42 -12.79
CA ALA A 11 13.70 32.03 -13.12
C ALA A 11 13.95 31.19 -11.85
N SER A 12 13.04 31.29 -10.90
CA SER A 12 12.92 30.36 -9.80
C SER A 12 12.38 29.05 -10.38
N ALA A 13 13.27 28.26 -10.97
CA ALA A 13 13.00 26.86 -11.27
C ALA A 13 12.79 26.16 -9.92
N VAL A 14 11.54 26.13 -9.46
CA VAL A 14 11.12 25.30 -8.34
C VAL A 14 11.31 23.87 -8.81
N VAL A 15 12.47 23.30 -8.49
CA VAL A 15 12.71 21.87 -8.62
C VAL A 15 11.77 21.23 -7.60
N PHE A 16 10.61 20.78 -8.07
CA PHE A 16 9.77 19.89 -7.28
C PHE A 16 10.59 18.61 -7.09
N ALA A 17 11.26 18.50 -5.94
CA ALA A 17 11.79 17.25 -5.46
C ALA A 17 10.59 16.32 -5.27
N SER A 18 10.31 15.50 -6.28
CA SER A 18 9.42 14.36 -6.14
C SER A 18 10.04 13.47 -5.07
N SER A 19 9.43 13.41 -3.88
CA SER A 19 9.79 12.42 -2.88
C SER A 19 9.68 11.04 -3.54
N ALA A 20 10.82 10.36 -3.67
CA ALA A 20 10.88 9.03 -4.22
C ALA A 20 10.15 8.10 -3.24
N MET A 21 8.91 7.72 -3.56
CA MET A 21 8.20 6.67 -2.85
C MET A 21 9.04 5.39 -2.97
N ALA A 22 9.32 4.70 -1.87
CA ALA A 22 9.99 3.41 -1.93
C ALA A 22 9.13 2.45 -2.77
N ALA A 23 9.75 1.80 -3.75
CA ALA A 23 9.06 0.81 -4.55
C ALA A 23 8.66 -0.38 -3.65
N PRO A 24 7.43 -0.92 -3.81
CA PRO A 24 7.05 -2.19 -3.22
C PRO A 24 8.15 -3.25 -3.41
N THR A 25 8.45 -3.98 -2.33
CA THR A 25 9.49 -5.01 -2.33
C THR A 25 8.90 -6.35 -1.90
N GLU A 26 9.24 -7.41 -2.61
CA GLU A 26 8.87 -8.78 -2.24
C GLU A 26 9.46 -9.15 -0.87
N ILE A 27 8.68 -9.87 -0.07
CA ILE A 27 9.17 -10.51 1.15
C ILE A 27 9.76 -11.87 0.78
N GLU A 28 11.07 -11.96 0.73
CA GLU A 28 11.77 -13.23 0.67
C GLU A 28 11.72 -13.92 2.04
N SER A 29 11.11 -15.10 2.12
CA SER A 29 10.87 -15.81 3.39
C SER A 29 12.18 -16.02 4.16
N GLY A 30 12.23 -15.45 5.36
CA GLY A 30 13.37 -15.57 6.26
C GLY A 30 14.57 -14.69 5.90
N LYS A 31 14.46 -13.81 4.91
CA LYS A 31 15.43 -12.73 4.69
C LYS A 31 15.15 -11.55 5.61
N GLU A 32 16.21 -10.83 5.95
CA GLU A 32 16.10 -9.61 6.75
C GLU A 32 15.51 -8.46 5.92
N ILE A 33 14.60 -7.71 6.54
CA ILE A 33 14.16 -6.39 6.11
C ILE A 33 14.83 -5.40 7.06
N THR A 34 15.86 -4.73 6.56
CA THR A 34 16.69 -3.82 7.36
C THR A 34 16.11 -2.42 7.36
N THR A 35 16.63 -1.56 8.25
CA THR A 35 16.33 -0.13 8.26
C THR A 35 16.77 0.60 6.98
N THR A 36 17.70 0.03 6.21
CA THR A 36 18.05 0.55 4.88
C THR A 36 16.98 0.21 3.83
N ASN A 37 16.33 -0.96 3.96
CA ASN A 37 15.23 -1.34 3.07
C ASN A 37 13.92 -0.64 3.44
N CYS A 38 13.77 -0.28 4.72
CA CYS A 38 12.60 0.38 5.27
C CYS A 38 13.02 1.33 6.40
N THR A 39 13.23 2.59 6.08
CA THR A 39 13.78 3.61 7.01
C THR A 39 12.90 3.90 8.22
N ILE A 40 11.61 3.57 8.15
CA ILE A 40 10.65 3.72 9.25
C ILE A 40 10.85 2.64 10.33
N LEU A 41 11.52 1.53 10.01
CA LEU A 41 11.79 0.50 11.01
C LEU A 41 12.77 1.01 12.07
N GLY A 42 12.44 0.76 13.34
CA GLY A 42 13.35 0.99 14.46
C GLY A 42 14.45 -0.07 14.57
N ASP A 43 14.22 -1.27 14.04
CA ASP A 43 15.12 -2.42 14.08
C ASP A 43 14.96 -3.30 12.83
N THR A 44 15.98 -4.10 12.52
CA THR A 44 15.89 -5.12 11.47
C THR A 44 14.87 -6.19 11.87
N VAL A 45 13.98 -6.53 10.95
CA VAL A 45 12.96 -7.58 11.15
C VAL A 45 13.14 -8.71 10.15
N LYS A 46 12.59 -9.88 10.48
CA LYS A 46 12.58 -11.05 9.60
C LYS A 46 11.17 -11.64 9.58
N LEU A 47 10.61 -11.76 8.38
CA LEU A 47 9.29 -12.34 8.16
C LEU A 47 9.45 -13.71 7.50
N ASN A 48 8.87 -14.74 8.10
CA ASN A 48 8.84 -16.08 7.52
C ASN A 48 7.46 -16.30 6.90
N LEU A 49 7.44 -16.48 5.59
CA LEU A 49 6.23 -16.85 4.86
C LEU A 49 6.07 -18.37 4.89
N SER A 50 4.83 -18.82 5.07
CA SER A 50 4.48 -20.24 4.93
C SER A 50 4.63 -20.70 3.48
N LYS A 51 4.71 -22.02 3.27
CA LYS A 51 4.75 -22.59 1.92
C LYS A 51 3.55 -22.11 1.09
N GLY A 52 3.81 -21.62 -0.11
CA GLY A 52 2.78 -21.13 -1.03
C GLY A 52 2.20 -19.76 -0.66
N VAL A 53 2.75 -19.07 0.36
CA VAL A 53 2.43 -17.68 0.65
C VAL A 53 3.46 -16.78 -0.01
N ARG A 54 2.96 -15.76 -0.72
CA ARG A 54 3.75 -14.66 -1.24
C ARG A 54 3.39 -13.40 -0.50
N GLY A 55 4.37 -12.55 -0.26
CA GLY A 55 4.16 -11.30 0.46
C GLY A 55 5.02 -10.20 -0.12
N ALA A 56 4.60 -8.98 0.15
CA ALA A 56 5.38 -7.78 -0.13
C ALA A 56 5.23 -6.80 1.03
N TYR A 57 6.13 -5.83 1.05
CA TYR A 57 6.03 -4.65 1.87
C TYR A 57 6.30 -3.38 1.06
N ASN A 58 5.80 -2.25 1.55
CA ASN A 58 6.15 -0.92 1.07
C ASN A 58 6.34 -0.02 2.30
N CYS A 59 7.44 0.73 2.34
CA CYS A 59 7.70 1.70 3.39
C CYS A 59 7.53 3.12 2.86
N ASP A 60 6.41 3.73 3.24
CA ASP A 60 6.00 5.05 2.79
C ASP A 60 6.40 6.09 3.84
N GLU A 61 7.58 6.67 3.65
CA GLU A 61 8.13 7.72 4.52
C GLU A 61 7.28 8.99 4.52
N THR A 62 6.57 9.25 3.43
CA THR A 62 5.69 10.43 3.31
C THR A 62 4.50 10.29 4.26
N ARG A 63 3.98 9.07 4.42
CA ARG A 63 2.84 8.77 5.29
C ARG A 63 3.25 8.20 6.65
N ASN A 64 4.55 8.03 6.89
CA ASN A 64 5.07 7.30 8.05
C ASN A 64 4.38 5.94 8.24
N ALA A 65 4.25 5.20 7.13
CA ALA A 65 3.47 3.97 7.06
C ALA A 65 4.30 2.79 6.55
N ILE A 66 4.18 1.65 7.23
CA ILE A 66 4.66 0.35 6.77
C ILE A 66 3.45 -0.42 6.30
N ASN A 67 3.44 -0.72 5.00
CA ASN A 67 2.38 -1.41 4.31
C ASN A 67 2.82 -2.83 4.05
N VAL A 68 2.00 -3.82 4.41
CA VAL A 68 2.28 -5.23 4.19
C VAL A 68 1.10 -5.91 3.54
N GLY A 69 1.40 -6.85 2.65
CA GLY A 69 0.41 -7.54 1.86
C GLY A 69 0.84 -8.97 1.62
N ALA A 70 -0.09 -9.91 1.67
CA ALA A 70 0.20 -11.31 1.39
C ALA A 70 -0.98 -12.03 0.73
N CYS A 71 -0.68 -13.04 -0.08
CA CYS A 71 -1.66 -13.93 -0.68
C CYS A 71 -1.13 -15.36 -0.77
N HIS A 72 -2.02 -16.32 -1.01
CA HIS A 72 -1.66 -17.73 -1.16
C HIS A 72 -1.81 -18.18 -2.61
N GLU A 73 -0.83 -18.90 -3.15
CA GLU A 73 -0.79 -19.41 -4.54
C GLU A 73 -1.95 -20.34 -4.88
N THR A 74 -2.57 -20.95 -3.86
CA THR A 74 -3.77 -21.78 -4.00
C THR A 74 -4.96 -21.20 -3.23
N GLY A 75 -4.99 -19.88 -3.06
CA GLY A 75 -6.05 -19.20 -2.32
C GLY A 75 -7.43 -19.46 -2.91
N SER A 76 -8.43 -19.63 -2.03
CA SER A 76 -9.83 -19.79 -2.47
C SER A 76 -10.39 -18.49 -3.04
N ARG A 77 -11.37 -18.64 -3.94
CA ARG A 77 -12.14 -17.51 -4.48
C ARG A 77 -13.36 -17.24 -3.60
N SER A 78 -13.78 -15.98 -3.50
CA SER A 78 -15.02 -15.60 -2.80
C SER A 78 -15.82 -14.60 -3.61
N SER A 79 -17.16 -14.71 -3.56
CA SER A 79 -18.12 -13.77 -4.14
C SER A 79 -18.52 -12.65 -3.19
N THR A 80 -17.93 -12.57 -2.00
CA THR A 80 -18.19 -11.51 -1.02
C THR A 80 -16.90 -10.98 -0.42
N LEU A 81 -16.93 -9.71 -0.04
CA LEU A 81 -15.84 -9.02 0.63
C LEU A 81 -16.36 -8.24 1.84
N VAL A 82 -15.66 -8.33 2.97
CA VAL A 82 -15.92 -7.48 4.14
C VAL A 82 -15.05 -6.23 4.03
N CYS A 83 -15.67 -5.05 4.09
CA CYS A 83 -14.96 -3.78 4.11
C CYS A 83 -14.30 -3.56 5.45
N ALA A 84 -13.00 -3.27 5.44
CA ALA A 84 -12.16 -3.05 6.60
C ALA A 84 -11.30 -1.82 6.37
N GLN A 85 -11.25 -0.93 7.37
CA GLN A 85 -10.30 0.18 7.37
C GLN A 85 -8.92 -0.37 7.75
N ILE A 86 -7.99 -0.35 6.79
CA ILE A 86 -6.64 -0.93 6.92
C ILE A 86 -5.55 0.12 7.13
N GLY A 87 -5.91 1.40 7.07
CA GLY A 87 -4.98 2.51 7.26
C GLY A 87 -5.68 3.86 7.29
N VAL A 88 -4.87 4.90 7.29
CA VAL A 88 -5.28 6.30 7.05
C VAL A 88 -4.45 6.89 5.92
N ALA A 89 -5.04 7.82 5.17
CA ALA A 89 -4.38 8.49 4.06
C ALA A 89 -3.30 9.46 4.56
N ALA A 90 -2.54 10.05 3.63
CA ALA A 90 -1.46 11.00 3.95
C ALA A 90 -1.92 12.25 4.72
N ASN A 91 -3.20 12.61 4.64
CA ASN A 91 -3.79 13.71 5.41
C ASN A 91 -4.11 13.32 6.87
N GLY A 92 -3.85 12.07 7.26
CA GLY A 92 -4.04 11.54 8.61
C GLY A 92 -5.49 11.39 9.07
N THR A 93 -6.47 11.65 8.21
CA THR A 93 -7.89 11.69 8.59
C THR A 93 -8.78 10.82 7.71
N ASP A 94 -8.48 10.70 6.42
CA ASP A 94 -9.29 9.88 5.53
C ASP A 94 -8.98 8.39 5.72
N PRO A 95 -9.99 7.53 5.86
CA PRO A 95 -9.80 6.09 6.01
C PRO A 95 -9.33 5.47 4.69
N VAL A 96 -8.32 4.60 4.75
CA VAL A 96 -7.96 3.73 3.63
C VAL A 96 -8.57 2.34 3.84
N PHE A 97 -9.32 1.87 2.85
CA PHE A 97 -9.98 0.58 2.88
C PHE A 97 -9.20 -0.49 2.13
N ASN A 98 -9.51 -1.73 2.46
CA ASN A 98 -8.91 -2.94 1.92
C ASN A 98 -9.17 -3.20 0.44
N ASP A 99 -10.16 -2.56 -0.15
CA ASP A 99 -10.52 -2.72 -1.56
C ASP A 99 -11.20 -1.44 -2.05
N ALA A 100 -10.97 -1.07 -3.31
CA ALA A 100 -11.57 0.13 -3.90
C ALA A 100 -13.10 0.06 -3.91
N ALA A 101 -13.68 -1.15 -4.00
CA ALA A 101 -15.13 -1.34 -3.94
C ALA A 101 -15.74 -1.01 -2.56
N CYS A 102 -14.91 -0.84 -1.52
CA CYS A 102 -15.32 -0.40 -0.19
C CYS A 102 -15.35 1.12 -0.01
N ALA A 103 -14.99 1.90 -1.04
CA ALA A 103 -15.06 3.35 -0.97
C ALA A 103 -16.49 3.83 -0.60
N GLY A 104 -16.59 4.64 0.46
CA GLY A 104 -17.86 5.16 0.96
C GLY A 104 -18.70 4.17 1.78
N GLN A 105 -18.20 2.96 2.03
CA GLN A 105 -18.87 1.98 2.89
C GLN A 105 -18.36 2.05 4.33
N PRO A 106 -19.23 1.86 5.35
CA PRO A 106 -18.78 1.63 6.72
C PRO A 106 -17.91 0.38 6.82
N ALA A 107 -16.91 0.40 7.71
CA ALA A 107 -16.19 -0.81 8.09
C ALA A 107 -17.18 -1.86 8.65
N GLY A 108 -16.97 -3.14 8.30
CA GLY A 108 -17.87 -4.25 8.62
C GLY A 108 -18.94 -4.53 7.56
N THR A 109 -19.16 -3.62 6.60
CA THR A 109 -20.11 -3.84 5.50
C THR A 109 -19.64 -5.00 4.61
N VAL A 110 -20.57 -5.89 4.25
CA VAL A 110 -20.29 -6.98 3.30
C VAL A 110 -20.78 -6.56 1.92
N ILE A 111 -19.88 -6.51 0.95
CA ILE A 111 -20.19 -6.19 -0.45
C ILE A 111 -20.09 -7.43 -1.35
N PRO A 112 -20.92 -7.53 -2.40
CA PRO A 112 -20.79 -8.59 -3.39
C PRO A 112 -19.61 -8.34 -4.33
N VAL A 113 -18.98 -9.42 -4.80
CA VAL A 113 -17.96 -9.41 -5.84
C VAL A 113 -18.49 -10.19 -7.04
N ALA A 114 -18.76 -9.48 -8.14
CA ALA A 114 -19.51 -10.00 -9.29
C ALA A 114 -18.90 -11.25 -9.93
N ASN A 115 -17.57 -11.38 -9.88
CA ASN A 115 -16.85 -12.58 -10.29
C ASN A 115 -16.04 -13.08 -9.08
N PRO A 116 -16.23 -14.34 -8.62
CA PRO A 116 -15.47 -14.88 -7.50
C PRO A 116 -13.97 -14.65 -7.71
N SER A 117 -13.39 -13.81 -6.86
CA SER A 117 -12.01 -13.36 -6.99
C SER A 117 -11.14 -14.08 -5.98
N TYR A 118 -9.86 -14.27 -6.33
CA TYR A 118 -8.85 -14.66 -5.35
C TYR A 118 -8.73 -13.58 -4.26
N ARG A 119 -8.13 -13.96 -3.13
CA ARG A 119 -7.96 -13.06 -1.99
C ARG A 119 -6.48 -12.86 -1.67
N GLY A 120 -6.13 -11.61 -1.49
CA GLY A 120 -4.96 -11.20 -0.73
C GLY A 120 -5.41 -10.53 0.55
N TYR A 121 -4.48 -10.31 1.46
CA TYR A 121 -4.71 -9.65 2.73
C TYR A 121 -3.71 -8.52 2.85
N ARG A 122 -4.19 -7.39 3.35
CA ARG A 122 -3.43 -6.13 3.43
C ARG A 122 -3.53 -5.55 4.83
N ALA A 123 -2.47 -4.90 5.27
CA ALA A 123 -2.44 -4.12 6.50
C ALA A 123 -1.47 -2.94 6.36
N SER A 124 -1.68 -1.91 7.16
CA SER A 124 -0.76 -0.79 7.32
C SER A 124 -0.49 -0.53 8.80
N SER A 125 0.70 -0.06 9.13
CA SER A 125 1.04 0.38 10.49
C SER A 125 0.25 1.62 10.94
N THR A 126 -0.36 2.35 10.00
CA THR A 126 -1.27 3.47 10.29
C THR A 126 -2.72 3.01 10.49
N GLY A 127 -2.98 1.71 10.31
CA GLY A 127 -4.28 1.08 10.53
C GLY A 127 -4.29 0.13 11.72
N GLY A 128 -5.50 -0.27 12.12
CA GLY A 128 -5.73 -1.21 13.24
C GLY A 128 -6.26 -2.59 12.81
N SER A 129 -6.36 -2.87 11.51
CA SER A 129 -6.95 -4.11 11.03
C SER A 129 -6.26 -4.66 9.78
N VAL A 130 -6.36 -5.99 9.61
CA VAL A 130 -6.02 -6.69 8.36
C VAL A 130 -7.30 -6.86 7.55
N GLY A 131 -7.29 -6.45 6.30
CA GLY A 131 -8.45 -6.55 5.41
C GLY A 131 -8.15 -7.40 4.19
N ALA A 132 -9.14 -8.18 3.74
CA ALA A 132 -9.04 -8.94 2.51
C ALA A 132 -9.19 -8.03 1.29
N GLN A 133 -8.42 -8.22 0.24
CA GLN A 133 -8.61 -7.53 -1.04
C GLN A 133 -8.98 -8.55 -2.11
N SER A 134 -9.85 -8.15 -3.03
CA SER A 134 -10.12 -8.90 -4.26
C SER A 134 -8.90 -8.80 -5.18
N LEU A 135 -8.33 -9.94 -5.58
CA LEU A 135 -7.24 -10.00 -6.56
C LEU A 135 -7.82 -10.22 -7.96
N SER A 136 -7.20 -9.57 -8.96
CA SER A 136 -7.58 -9.75 -10.38
C SER A 136 -7.18 -11.11 -10.95
N ALA A 137 -6.19 -11.78 -10.33
CA ALA A 137 -5.68 -13.09 -10.72
C ALA A 137 -5.27 -13.90 -9.49
N ASN A 138 -4.85 -15.15 -9.71
CA ASN A 138 -4.27 -15.96 -8.64
C ASN A 138 -3.00 -15.28 -8.09
N CYS A 139 -2.66 -15.58 -6.84
CA CYS A 139 -1.42 -15.11 -6.23
C CYS A 139 -0.21 -15.71 -6.97
N GLY A 140 0.55 -14.86 -7.66
CA GLY A 140 1.76 -15.22 -8.38
C GLY A 140 2.81 -14.12 -8.22
N ASP A 141 3.89 -14.22 -8.99
CA ASP A 141 4.99 -13.25 -8.97
C ASP A 141 4.47 -11.82 -9.22
N GLY A 142 4.91 -10.86 -8.41
CA GLY A 142 4.54 -9.43 -8.55
C GLY A 142 3.12 -9.07 -8.09
N VAL A 143 2.26 -10.05 -7.76
CA VAL A 143 0.88 -9.76 -7.32
C VAL A 143 0.84 -9.02 -5.98
N PRO A 144 1.56 -9.45 -4.92
CA PRO A 144 1.62 -8.70 -3.66
C PRO A 144 2.11 -7.25 -3.83
N GLU A 145 3.14 -7.04 -4.62
CA GLU A 145 3.79 -5.74 -4.87
C GLU A 145 2.85 -4.79 -5.60
N ALA A 146 2.20 -5.27 -6.65
CA ALA A 146 1.32 -4.46 -7.49
C ALA A 146 0.00 -4.15 -6.78
N GLN A 147 -0.58 -5.11 -6.06
CA GLN A 147 -1.97 -5.03 -5.61
C GLN A 147 -2.11 -4.88 -4.09
N LEU A 148 -1.19 -5.39 -3.27
CA LEU A 148 -1.43 -5.55 -1.83
C LEU A 148 -0.68 -4.57 -0.93
N VAL A 149 0.27 -3.81 -1.46
CA VAL A 149 1.05 -2.84 -0.66
C VAL A 149 1.02 -1.41 -1.19
N ASN A 150 0.41 -1.18 -2.34
CA ASN A 150 0.16 0.17 -2.85
C ASN A 150 -1.14 0.72 -2.29
N PHE A 151 -1.03 1.66 -1.35
CA PHE A 151 -2.17 2.39 -0.81
C PHE A 151 -2.38 3.59 -1.74
N GLN A 152 -3.38 3.50 -2.61
CA GLN A 152 -3.83 4.66 -3.40
C GLN A 152 -4.66 5.58 -2.50
#